data_AF-A0A396JBS9-F1
#
_entry.id   AF-A0A396JBS9-F1
#
_cell.length_a   1.000
_cell.length_b   1.000
_cell.length_c   1.000
_cell.angle_alpha   90.00
_cell.angle_beta   90.00
_cell.angle_gamma   90.00
#
_symmetry.space_group_name_H-M   'P 1'
#
loop_
_entity.id
_entity.type
_entity.pdbx_description
1 polymer ?
#
loop_
_entity_poly.entity_id
_entity_poly.type
_entity_poly.pdbx_seq_one_letter_code
_entity_poly.pdbx_strand_id
1 'polypeptide(L)'
;MAASSTSHCNCVGDYVLLRPTEGNRPTVARVEKFEQDNMDRKRVHVRRFYRPEETVGGRQCFHRNKELFLSDHYDVHSVDTIEGKCFVHAFGKRLAYETANDYFCRFPQ
;
A
#
# COMPACT_ATOMS: atom_id res chain seq x y z
N MET A 1 -7.36 15.03 -22.05
CA MET A 1 -6.21 15.60 -21.31
C MET A 1 -5.59 14.46 -20.52
N ALA A 2 -4.45 13.94 -20.98
CA ALA A 2 -3.76 12.84 -20.32
C ALA A 2 -3.05 13.39 -19.08
N ALA A 3 -3.37 12.86 -17.90
CA ALA A 3 -2.60 13.15 -16.70
C ALA A 3 -1.18 12.60 -16.90
N SER A 4 -0.19 13.47 -16.77
CA SER A 4 1.23 13.15 -16.90
C SER A 4 1.61 12.06 -15.90
N SER A 5 1.84 10.84 -16.41
CA SER A 5 2.40 9.71 -15.66
C SER A 5 3.82 10.07 -15.25
N THR A 6 3.99 10.63 -14.05
CA THR A 6 5.32 10.75 -13.43
C THR A 6 5.78 9.33 -13.16
N SER A 7 6.70 8.83 -13.98
CA SER A 7 7.31 7.49 -13.88
C SER A 7 8.14 7.39 -12.60
N HIS A 8 7.50 7.32 -11.44
CA HIS A 8 8.16 6.91 -10.22
C HIS A 8 8.45 5.41 -10.34
N CYS A 9 9.73 5.06 -10.45
CA CYS A 9 10.15 3.67 -10.44
C CYS A 9 9.72 3.01 -9.13
N ASN A 10 8.89 1.97 -9.19
CA ASN A 10 8.56 1.19 -7.99
C ASN A 10 9.72 0.24 -7.69
N CYS A 11 10.25 0.31 -6.47
CA CYS A 11 11.35 -0.52 -5.98
C CYS A 11 10.85 -1.49 -4.91
N VAL A 12 11.61 -2.56 -4.67
CA VAL A 12 11.39 -3.41 -3.49
C VAL A 12 11.51 -2.55 -2.23
N GLY A 13 10.57 -2.72 -1.30
CA GLY A 13 10.45 -1.95 -0.08
C GLY A 13 9.53 -0.72 -0.19
N ASP A 14 9.17 -0.27 -1.39
CA ASP A 14 8.22 0.82 -1.56
C ASP A 14 6.80 0.43 -1.10
N TYR A 15 6.04 1.43 -0.68
CA TYR A 15 4.61 1.28 -0.41
C TYR A 15 3.80 1.78 -1.61
N VAL A 16 2.78 1.00 -1.99
CA VAL A 16 1.96 1.24 -3.18
C VAL A 16 0.48 1.14 -2.86
N LEU A 17 -0.31 1.84 -3.67
CA LEU A 17 -1.76 1.70 -3.75
C LEU A 17 -2.08 0.75 -4.89
N LEU A 18 -2.77 -0.33 -4.57
CA LEU A 18 -3.29 -1.27 -5.54
C LEU A 18 -4.77 -0.98 -5.76
N ARG A 19 -5.19 -1.10 -7.02
CA ARG A 19 -6.61 -1.03 -7.40
C ARG A 19 -7.42 -1.97 -6.49
N PRO A 20 -8.56 -1.53 -5.94
CA PRO A 20 -9.38 -2.37 -5.08
C PRO A 20 -9.80 -3.65 -5.80
N THR A 21 -9.56 -4.79 -5.17
CA THR A 21 -10.20 -6.06 -5.53
C THR A 21 -11.61 -6.14 -4.97
N GLU A 22 -11.85 -5.53 -3.80
CA GLU A 22 -13.13 -5.47 -3.10
C GLU A 22 -13.38 -4.06 -2.56
N GLY A 23 -14.63 -3.59 -2.65
CA GLY A 23 -15.02 -2.25 -2.22
C GLY A 23 -14.49 -1.12 -3.13
N ASN A 24 -14.46 0.10 -2.59
CA ASN A 24 -14.13 1.33 -3.35
C ASN A 24 -12.80 1.98 -2.93
N ARG A 25 -12.03 1.37 -2.01
CA ARG A 25 -10.81 1.97 -1.47
C ARG A 25 -9.57 1.20 -1.95
N PRO A 26 -8.54 1.88 -2.47
CA PRO A 26 -7.29 1.21 -2.82
C PRO A 26 -6.67 0.49 -1.63
N THR A 27 -6.11 -0.69 -1.92
CA THR A 27 -5.39 -1.51 -0.96
C THR A 27 -3.98 -0.95 -0.80
N VAL A 28 -3.54 -0.76 0.45
CA VAL A 28 -2.17 -0.34 0.74
C VAL A 28 -1.30 -1.59 0.89
N ALA A 29 -0.16 -1.64 0.20
CA ALA A 29 0.73 -2.79 0.27
C ALA A 29 2.20 -2.37 0.18
N ARG A 30 3.10 -3.19 0.74
CA ARG A 30 4.54 -3.09 0.53
C ARG A 30 4.96 -3.99 -0.61
N VAL A 31 5.84 -3.50 -1.48
CA VAL A 31 6.46 -4.30 -2.54
C VAL A 31 7.54 -5.18 -1.95
N GLU A 32 7.38 -6.50 -2.09
CA GLU A 32 8.36 -7.49 -1.61
C GLU A 32 9.28 -7.96 -2.74
N LYS A 33 8.74 -8.12 -3.97
CA LYS A 33 9.51 -8.58 -5.13
C LYS A 33 8.81 -8.22 -6.44
N PHE A 34 9.60 -7.98 -7.49
CA PHE A 34 9.13 -8.01 -8.87
C PHE A 34 9.54 -9.31 -9.55
N GLU A 35 8.67 -9.82 -10.40
CA GLU A 35 8.91 -11.01 -11.18
C GLU A 35 8.41 -10.80 -12.61
N GLN A 36 9.09 -11.40 -13.57
CA GLN A 36 8.66 -11.45 -14.96
C GLN A 36 8.60 -12.91 -15.40
N ASP A 37 7.49 -13.32 -15.99
CA ASP A 37 7.33 -14.67 -16.51
C ASP A 37 7.90 -14.83 -17.92
N ASN A 38 7.91 -16.06 -18.43
CA ASN A 38 8.41 -16.39 -19.77
C ASN A 38 7.57 -15.77 -20.90
N MET A 39 6.40 -15.20 -20.61
CA MET A 39 5.53 -14.49 -21.54
C MET A 39 5.69 -12.96 -21.41
N ASP A 40 6.77 -12.50 -20.78
CA ASP A 40 7.09 -11.09 -20.53
C ASP A 40 6.11 -10.38 -19.56
N ARG A 41 5.19 -11.11 -18.90
CA ARG A 41 4.21 -10.51 -17.99
C ARG A 41 4.87 -10.16 -16.67
N LYS A 42 4.76 -8.89 -16.28
CA LYS A 42 5.35 -8.37 -15.05
C LYS A 42 4.36 -8.50 -13.90
N ARG A 43 4.81 -9.15 -12.83
CA ARG A 43 4.08 -9.38 -11.59
C ARG A 43 4.80 -8.73 -10.42
N VAL A 44 4.03 -8.33 -9.43
CA VAL A 44 4.52 -7.80 -8.16
C VAL A 44 4.02 -8.66 -7.03
N HIS A 45 4.95 -9.13 -6.20
CA HIS A 45 4.67 -9.77 -4.92
C HIS A 45 4.59 -8.68 -3.87
N VAL A 46 3.52 -8.67 -3.12
CA VAL A 46 3.23 -7.62 -2.14
C VAL A 46 2.82 -8.21 -0.81
N ARG A 47 3.04 -7.42 0.25
CA ARG A 47 2.51 -7.69 1.58
C ARG A 47 1.48 -6.64 1.95
N ARG A 48 0.26 -7.08 2.27
CA ARG A 48 -0.88 -6.18 2.47
C ARG A 48 -0.86 -5.51 3.83
N PHE A 49 -1.34 -4.27 3.87
CA PHE A 49 -1.75 -3.61 5.09
C PHE A 49 -3.27 -3.66 5.21
N TYR A 50 -3.76 -3.86 6.43
CA TYR A 50 -5.18 -3.72 6.77
C TYR A 50 -5.45 -2.42 7.48
N ARG A 51 -6.53 -1.75 7.08
CA ARG A 51 -7.14 -0.67 7.83
C ARG A 51 -7.88 -1.26 9.04
N PRO A 52 -8.03 -0.51 10.13
CA PRO A 52 -8.74 -1.00 11.30
C PRO A 52 -10.15 -1.55 11.02
N GLU A 53 -10.86 -0.93 10.09
CA GLU A 53 -12.20 -1.34 9.66
C GLU A 53 -12.24 -2.72 9.00
N GLU A 54 -11.12 -3.18 8.45
CA GLU A 54 -10.99 -4.47 7.75
C GLU A 54 -10.59 -5.61 8.71
N THR A 55 -10.31 -5.28 9.97
CA THR A 55 -9.98 -6.28 11.00
C THR A 55 -11.25 -6.80 11.66
N VAL A 56 -11.19 -8.04 12.19
CA VAL A 56 -12.32 -8.66 12.93
C VAL A 56 -12.76 -7.78 14.12
N GLY A 57 -11.83 -7.08 14.76
CA GLY A 57 -12.13 -6.17 15.86
C GLY A 57 -12.68 -4.80 15.43
N GLY A 58 -12.66 -4.49 14.13
CA GLY A 58 -13.09 -3.20 13.59
C GLY A 58 -12.29 -2.00 14.09
N ARG A 59 -12.74 -0.80 13.71
CA ARG A 59 -12.12 0.45 14.18
C ARG A 59 -12.51 0.74 15.63
N GLN A 60 -11.50 0.82 16.49
CA GLN A 60 -11.57 1.28 17.88
C GLN A 60 -11.28 2.78 18.01
N CYS A 61 -11.70 3.39 19.12
CA CYS A 61 -11.55 4.84 19.37
C CYS A 61 -10.09 5.31 19.48
N PHE A 62 -9.18 4.41 19.87
CA PHE A 62 -7.75 4.71 19.94
C PHE A 62 -7.03 4.58 18.59
N HIS A 63 -7.71 4.10 17.54
CA HIS A 63 -7.12 4.06 16.21
C HIS A 63 -7.08 5.43 15.59
N ARG A 64 -5.92 5.83 15.09
CA ARG A 64 -5.75 7.11 14.40
C ARG A 64 -6.35 7.07 12.99
N ASN A 65 -6.60 8.25 12.45
CA ASN A 65 -6.91 8.38 11.04
C ASN A 65 -5.73 7.88 10.21
N LYS A 66 -6.02 7.20 9.09
CA LYS A 66 -5.01 6.57 8.21
C LYS A 66 -4.03 5.61 8.90
N GLU A 67 -4.41 5.06 10.06
CA GLU A 67 -3.68 3.95 10.68
C GLU A 67 -3.85 2.67 9.85
N LEU A 68 -2.77 1.89 9.78
CA LEU A 68 -2.65 0.63 9.08
C LEU A 68 -1.97 -0.41 9.97
N PHE A 69 -2.35 -1.66 9.77
CA PHE A 69 -1.75 -2.83 10.38
C PHE A 69 -1.04 -3.66 9.32
N LEU A 70 0.25 -3.92 9.54
CA LEU A 70 0.99 -4.85 8.71
C LEU A 70 0.43 -6.25 8.93
N SER A 71 -0.06 -6.88 7.87
CA SER A 71 -0.56 -8.26 7.93
C SER A 71 0.54 -9.25 7.57
N ASP A 72 0.31 -10.54 7.74
CA ASP A 72 1.10 -11.64 7.15
C ASP A 72 0.52 -12.12 5.80
N HIS A 73 -0.43 -11.37 5.23
CA HIS A 73 -1.05 -11.71 3.95
C HIS A 73 -0.19 -11.21 2.78
N TYR A 74 0.42 -12.18 2.09
CA TYR A 74 1.15 -11.98 0.85
C TYR A 74 0.25 -12.29 -0.35
N ASP A 75 0.40 -11.50 -1.41
CA ASP A 75 -0.35 -11.70 -2.64
C ASP A 75 0.48 -11.32 -3.88
N VAL A 76 0.04 -11.77 -5.05
CA VAL A 76 0.71 -11.53 -6.33
C VAL A 76 -0.27 -10.84 -7.28
N HIS A 77 0.13 -9.67 -7.79
CA HIS A 77 -0.68 -8.86 -8.69
C HIS A 77 0.06 -8.56 -9.99
N SER A 78 -0.67 -8.20 -11.05
CA SER A 78 -0.04 -7.55 -12.21
C SER A 78 0.51 -6.19 -11.77
N VAL A 79 1.67 -5.79 -12.31
CA VAL A 79 2.23 -4.44 -12.08
C VAL A 79 1.24 -3.33 -12.50
N ASP A 80 0.36 -3.61 -13.48
CA ASP A 80 -0.65 -2.66 -13.97
C ASP A 80 -1.76 -2.33 -12.94
N THR A 81 -1.84 -3.10 -11.86
CA THR A 81 -2.79 -2.84 -10.76
C THR A 81 -2.32 -1.74 -9.82
N ILE A 82 -1.04 -1.34 -9.89
CA ILE A 82 -0.49 -0.27 -9.08
C ILE A 82 -1.04 1.08 -9.60
N GLU A 83 -1.83 1.75 -8.76
CA GLU A 83 -2.38 3.07 -9.07
C GLU A 83 -1.42 4.20 -8.72
N GLY A 84 -0.50 3.97 -7.78
CA GLY A 84 0.53 4.93 -7.42
C GLY A 84 1.31 4.54 -6.16
N LYS A 85 2.29 5.37 -5.80
CA LYS A 85 3.04 5.23 -4.56
C LYS A 85 2.31 5.87 -3.38
N CYS A 86 2.54 5.32 -2.20
CA CYS A 86 2.15 5.89 -0.93
C CYS A 86 3.31 5.80 0.07
N PHE A 87 3.11 6.35 1.27
CA PHE A 87 4.10 6.34 2.32
C PHE A 87 3.49 5.80 3.61
N VAL A 88 4.14 4.84 4.24
CA VAL A 88 3.74 4.32 5.55
C VAL A 88 4.81 4.74 6.55
N HIS A 89 4.41 5.56 7.52
CA HIS A 89 5.30 6.10 8.53
C HIS A 89 5.18 5.33 9.84
N ALA A 90 6.26 5.32 10.62
CA ALA A 90 6.20 4.85 11.99
C ALA A 90 5.24 5.69 12.83
N PHE A 91 4.49 5.03 13.70
CA PHE A 91 3.57 5.69 14.62
C PHE A 91 4.30 6.69 15.51
N GLY A 92 3.78 7.92 15.58
CA GLY A 92 4.38 9.02 16.34
C GLY A 92 5.34 9.91 15.53
N LYS A 93 5.68 9.54 14.29
CA LYS A 93 6.45 10.43 13.41
C LYS A 93 5.62 11.68 13.09
N ARG A 94 6.16 12.86 13.41
CA ARG A 94 5.56 14.14 13.03
C ARG A 94 5.98 14.49 11.61
N LEU A 95 4.99 14.63 10.72
CA LEU A 95 5.22 15.13 9.37
C LEU A 95 5.10 16.65 9.37
N ALA A 96 5.92 17.33 8.57
CA ALA A 96 5.78 18.77 8.34
C ALA A 96 4.49 19.09 7.57
N TYR A 97 4.11 18.19 6.66
CA TYR A 97 2.85 18.21 5.90
C TYR A 97 2.39 16.76 5.68
N GLU A 98 1.08 16.50 5.78
CA GLU A 98 0.48 15.20 5.52
C GLU A 98 -0.33 15.27 4.22
N THR A 99 -0.09 14.32 3.30
CA THR A 99 -0.80 14.20 2.03
C THR A 99 -1.89 13.12 2.10
N ALA A 100 -2.67 12.98 1.03
CA ALA A 100 -3.68 11.93 0.93
C ALA A 100 -3.08 10.51 0.95
N ASN A 101 -1.81 10.36 0.55
CA ASN A 101 -1.12 9.07 0.42
C ASN A 101 -0.17 8.77 1.59
N ASP A 102 -0.24 9.54 2.67
CA ASP A 102 0.50 9.26 3.91
C ASP A 102 -0.35 8.43 4.87
N TYR A 103 0.22 7.35 5.37
CA TYR A 103 -0.37 6.40 6.30
C TYR A 103 0.55 6.17 7.50
N PHE A 104 0.01 5.60 8.57
CA PHE A 104 0.77 5.32 9.78
C PHE A 104 0.66 3.86 10.18
N CYS A 105 1.77 3.23 10.51
CA CYS A 105 1.81 1.90 11.08
C CYS A 105 2.62 1.92 12.37
N ARG A 106 2.19 1.17 13.40
CA ARG A 106 2.93 1.07 14.67
C ARG A 106 4.28 0.39 14.52
N PHE A 107 4.33 -0.62 13.67
CA PHE A 107 5.52 -1.43 13.42
C PHE A 107 5.72 -1.60 11.92
N PRO A 108 6.18 -0.55 11.20
CA PRO A 108 6.56 -0.69 9.80
C PRO A 108 7.82 -1.57 9.70
N GLN A 109 7.86 -2.48 8.72
CA GLN A 109 9.03 -3.28 8.35
C GLN A 109 9.75 -2.70 7.13
#